data_AF-A0A1C5NMQ6-F1
#
_entry.id   AF-A0A1C5NMQ6-F1
#
_cell.length_a   1.000
_cell.length_b   1.000
_cell.length_c   1.000
_cell.angle_alpha   90.00
_cell.angle_beta   90.00
_cell.angle_gamma   90.00
#
_symmetry.space_group_name_H-M   'P 1'
#
loop_
_entity.id
_entity.type
_entity.pdbx_description
1 polymer ?
#
loop_
_entity_poly.entity_id
_entity_poly.type
_entity_poly.pdbx_seq_one_letter_code
_entity_poly.pdbx_strand_id
1 'polypeptide(L)'
;MFVIEGMDKVRSVIEKNRKRKLSKHKQLANNTVIEIDNCSPLEILKLQKNLNTIASGEGTEFVYGKVKRKPEIQQLYEELENLGQRLMGYKECFEIMGKDRNSYSKTDLEATFMRMKEDHMLH
;
A
#
# COMPACT_ATOMS: atom_id res chain seq x y z
N MET A 1 -5.18 -3.82 -25.05
CA MET A 1 -4.32 -2.65 -24.78
C MET A 1 -5.03 -1.82 -23.71
N PHE A 2 -4.67 -2.02 -22.44
CA PHE A 2 -5.31 -1.30 -21.33
C PHE A 2 -4.81 0.15 -21.36
N VAL A 3 -5.65 1.05 -21.82
CA VAL A 3 -5.41 2.49 -21.74
C VAL A 3 -5.75 2.89 -20.30
N ILE A 4 -4.73 3.01 -19.45
CA ILE A 4 -4.90 3.46 -18.07
C ILE A 4 -5.11 4.99 -18.11
N GLU A 5 -6.37 5.41 -18.23
CA GLU A 5 -6.74 6.81 -18.07
C GLU A 5 -6.29 7.30 -16.69
N GLY A 6 -5.51 8.39 -16.65
CA GLY A 6 -4.98 8.97 -15.42
C GLY A 6 -3.48 8.82 -15.18
N MET A 7 -2.79 7.94 -15.93
CA MET A 7 -1.31 7.86 -15.87
C MET A 7 -0.63 9.19 -16.20
N ASP A 8 -1.24 10.00 -17.06
CA ASP A 8 -0.69 11.31 -17.45
C ASP A 8 -0.88 12.36 -16.36
N LYS A 9 -1.96 12.27 -15.57
CA LYS A 9 -2.13 13.07 -14.35
C LYS A 9 -1.07 12.70 -13.31
N VAL A 10 -0.84 11.39 -13.10
CA VAL A 10 0.19 10.90 -12.17
C VAL A 10 1.59 11.37 -12.61
N ARG A 11 1.93 11.22 -13.89
CA ARG A 11 3.20 11.73 -14.45
C ARG A 11 3.34 13.23 -14.28
N SER A 12 2.29 14.00 -14.56
CA SER A 12 2.28 15.45 -14.37
C SER A 12 2.52 15.86 -12.90
N VAL A 13 1.87 15.17 -11.95
CA VAL A 13 2.05 15.41 -10.51
C VAL A 13 3.47 15.07 -10.05
N ILE A 14 4.04 13.97 -10.53
CA ILE A 14 5.42 13.57 -10.24
C ILE A 14 6.41 14.62 -10.79
N GLU A 15 6.20 15.07 -12.02
CA GLU A 15 7.06 16.06 -12.65
C GLU A 15 7.01 17.42 -11.94
N LYS A 16 5.80 17.88 -11.57
CA LYS A 16 5.61 19.09 -10.76
C LYS A 16 6.29 18.98 -9.39
N ASN A 17 6.20 17.82 -8.73
CA ASN A 17 6.89 17.59 -7.46
C ASN A 17 8.43 17.53 -7.60
N ARG A 18 8.97 16.99 -8.70
CA ARG A 18 10.42 17.04 -9.00
C ARG A 18 10.91 18.47 -9.19
N LYS A 19 10.19 19.28 -9.97
CA LYS A 19 10.51 20.71 -10.18
C LYS A 19 10.39 21.51 -8.88
N ARG A 20 9.46 21.15 -7.98
CA ARG A 20 9.34 21.76 -6.64
C ARG A 20 10.53 21.46 -5.73
N LYS A 21 11.05 20.22 -5.74
CA LYS A 21 12.24 19.85 -4.95
C LYS A 21 13.50 20.63 -5.39
N LEU A 22 13.61 20.93 -6.68
CA LEU A 22 14.70 21.74 -7.22
C LEU A 22 14.58 23.24 -6.86
N SER A 23 13.35 23.78 -6.82
CA SER A 23 13.09 25.22 -6.58
C SER A 23 12.88 25.61 -5.11
N LYS A 24 12.93 24.66 -4.17
CA LYS A 24 12.76 24.85 -2.70
C LYS A 24 11.46 25.54 -2.25
N HIS A 25 10.44 25.63 -3.11
CA HIS A 25 9.14 26.18 -2.73
C HIS A 25 8.35 25.25 -1.78
N LYS A 26 7.49 25.85 -0.93
CA LYS A 26 6.63 25.15 0.03
C LYS A 26 5.69 24.16 -0.68
N GLN A 27 5.46 23.01 -0.04
CA GLN A 27 4.56 21.97 -0.55
C GLN A 27 3.14 22.51 -0.76
N LEU A 28 2.60 22.35 -1.98
CA LEU A 28 1.17 22.53 -2.23
C LEU A 28 0.39 21.49 -1.41
N ALA A 29 -0.80 21.86 -0.97
CA ALA A 29 -1.69 20.95 -0.23
C ALA A 29 -2.10 19.80 -1.17
N ASN A 30 -1.82 18.55 -0.77
CA ASN A 30 -2.09 17.36 -1.59
C ASN A 30 -3.53 16.87 -1.34
N ASN A 31 -4.50 17.77 -1.37
CA ASN A 31 -5.89 17.47 -1.01
C ASN A 31 -6.64 16.77 -2.16
N THR A 32 -5.93 16.36 -3.21
CA THR A 32 -6.50 15.65 -4.35
C THR A 32 -6.68 14.19 -3.97
N VAL A 33 -7.93 13.81 -3.69
CA VAL A 33 -8.35 12.42 -3.62
C VAL A 33 -8.03 11.78 -4.98
N ILE A 34 -7.09 10.84 -5.00
CA ILE A 34 -6.80 10.05 -6.19
C ILE A 34 -7.81 8.91 -6.18
N GLU A 35 -8.86 9.03 -6.98
CA GLU A 35 -9.78 7.92 -7.27
C GLU A 35 -9.03 6.94 -8.17
N ILE A 36 -8.47 5.91 -7.55
CA ILE A 36 -8.06 4.68 -8.23
C ILE A 36 -9.34 3.87 -8.38
N ASP A 37 -9.63 3.33 -9.57
CA ASP A 37 -10.75 2.39 -9.74
C ASP A 37 -10.67 1.32 -8.63
N ASN A 38 -11.57 1.44 -7.67
CA ASN A 38 -11.43 0.78 -6.38
C ASN A 38 -11.74 -0.69 -6.55
N CYS A 39 -10.72 -1.55 -6.58
CA CYS A 39 -10.93 -2.94 -6.21
C CYS A 39 -11.13 -2.96 -4.69
N SER A 40 -12.38 -3.11 -4.24
CA SER A 40 -12.74 -3.13 -2.84
C SER A 40 -12.09 -4.34 -2.13
N PRO A 41 -11.81 -4.25 -0.81
CA PRO A 41 -11.32 -5.41 -0.05
C PRO A 41 -12.20 -6.65 -0.21
N LEU A 42 -13.52 -6.46 -0.38
CA LEU A 42 -14.48 -7.53 -0.61
C LEU A 42 -14.32 -8.19 -1.98
N GLU A 43 -14.02 -7.41 -3.02
CA GLU A 43 -13.75 -7.93 -4.36
C GLU A 43 -12.45 -8.71 -4.41
N ILE A 44 -11.39 -8.22 -3.76
CA ILE A 44 -10.10 -8.95 -3.64
C ILE A 44 -10.33 -10.32 -2.96
N LEU A 45 -11.11 -10.35 -1.89
CA LEU A 45 -11.44 -11.58 -1.18
C LEU A 45 -12.30 -12.53 -2.03
N LYS A 46 -13.22 -11.99 -2.84
CA LYS A 46 -14.01 -12.78 -3.79
C LYS A 46 -13.11 -13.39 -4.87
N LEU A 47 -12.16 -12.63 -5.41
CA LEU A 47 -11.20 -13.13 -6.39
C LEU A 47 -10.31 -14.24 -5.81
N GLN A 48 -9.81 -14.09 -4.59
CA GLN A 48 -9.05 -15.14 -3.90
C GLN A 48 -9.85 -16.44 -3.72
N LYS A 49 -11.12 -16.34 -3.31
CA LYS A 49 -12.01 -17.51 -3.18
C LYS A 49 -12.23 -18.20 -4.52
N ASN A 50 -12.38 -17.44 -5.60
CA ASN A 50 -12.52 -17.99 -6.94
C ASN A 50 -11.26 -18.75 -7.37
N LEU A 51 -10.07 -18.19 -7.12
CA LEU A 51 -8.80 -18.87 -7.41
C LEU A 51 -8.66 -20.18 -6.63
N ASN A 52 -9.03 -20.21 -5.34
CA ASN A 52 -9.03 -21.45 -4.55
C ASN A 52 -10.00 -22.50 -5.11
N THR A 53 -11.17 -22.06 -5.58
CA THR A 53 -12.18 -22.96 -6.19
C THR A 53 -11.64 -23.57 -7.49
N ILE A 54 -11.00 -22.75 -8.33
CA ILE A 54 -10.37 -23.20 -9.58
C ILE A 54 -9.21 -24.16 -9.27
N ALA A 55 -8.33 -23.81 -8.34
CA ALA A 55 -7.21 -24.67 -7.94
C ALA A 55 -7.69 -26.05 -7.46
N SER A 56 -8.78 -26.08 -6.68
CA SER A 56 -9.39 -27.32 -6.21
C SER A 56 -10.02 -28.13 -7.36
N GLY A 57 -10.67 -27.46 -8.31
CA GLY A 57 -11.28 -28.11 -9.48
C GLY A 57 -10.26 -28.66 -10.48
N GLU A 58 -9.10 -28.00 -10.62
CA GLU A 58 -8.00 -28.41 -11.48
C GLU A 58 -7.04 -29.41 -10.80
N GLY A 59 -7.23 -29.69 -9.51
CA GLY A 59 -6.32 -30.55 -8.73
C GLY A 59 -4.93 -29.94 -8.54
N THR A 60 -4.80 -28.61 -8.64
CA THR A 60 -3.53 -27.92 -8.47
C THR A 60 -3.27 -27.68 -6.99
N GLU A 61 -2.34 -28.43 -6.42
CA GLU A 61 -1.93 -28.25 -5.02
C GLU A 61 -0.96 -27.07 -4.86
N PHE A 62 -1.17 -26.30 -3.79
CA PHE A 62 -0.25 -25.22 -3.43
C PHE A 62 1.01 -25.81 -2.82
N VAL A 63 2.16 -25.34 -3.31
CA VAL A 63 3.47 -25.83 -2.89
C VAL A 63 4.15 -24.84 -1.96
N TYR A 64 4.80 -25.37 -0.92
CA TYR A 64 5.51 -24.59 0.09
C TYR A 64 6.99 -25.02 0.15
N GLY A 65 7.88 -24.06 0.42
CA GLY A 65 9.33 -24.26 0.53
C GLY A 65 10.16 -23.47 -0.48
N LYS A 66 11.42 -23.15 -0.13
CA LYS A 66 12.30 -22.22 -0.87
C LYS A 66 12.67 -22.63 -2.30
N VAL A 67 12.61 -23.92 -2.64
CA VAL A 67 13.17 -24.47 -3.90
C VAL A 67 12.07 -24.96 -4.86
N LYS A 68 10.80 -24.95 -4.44
CA LYS A 68 9.70 -25.42 -5.29
C LYS A 68 9.14 -24.27 -6.14
N ARG A 69 8.95 -24.52 -7.43
CA ARG A 69 8.29 -23.57 -8.33
C ARG A 69 6.79 -23.55 -8.02
N LYS A 70 6.27 -22.40 -7.61
CA LYS A 70 4.84 -22.21 -7.34
C LYS A 70 4.04 -22.22 -8.65
N PRO A 71 2.88 -22.89 -8.69
CA PRO A 71 1.96 -22.80 -9.82
C PRO A 71 1.48 -21.35 -9.97
N GLU A 72 1.12 -20.97 -11.20
CA GLU A 72 0.70 -19.59 -11.53
C GLU A 72 -0.54 -19.17 -10.72
N ILE A 73 -1.47 -20.09 -10.48
CA ILE A 73 -2.66 -19.85 -9.67
C ILE A 73 -2.33 -19.48 -8.21
N GLN A 74 -1.29 -20.11 -7.64
CA GLN A 74 -0.80 -19.78 -6.31
C GLN A 74 -0.11 -18.42 -6.29
N GLN A 75 0.66 -18.08 -7.34
CA GLN A 75 1.29 -16.76 -7.46
C GLN A 75 0.24 -15.65 -7.48
N LEU A 76 -0.80 -15.81 -8.30
CA LEU A 76 -1.92 -14.87 -8.37
C LEU A 76 -2.68 -14.76 -7.04
N TYR A 77 -2.89 -15.89 -6.34
CA TYR A 77 -3.52 -15.90 -5.03
C TYR A 77 -2.72 -15.09 -3.99
N GLU A 78 -1.40 -15.30 -3.93
CA GLU A 78 -0.50 -14.59 -3.03
C GLU A 78 -0.35 -13.11 -3.40
N GLU A 79 -0.37 -12.77 -4.70
CA GLU A 79 -0.37 -11.37 -5.16
C GLU A 79 -1.63 -10.62 -4.70
N LEU A 80 -2.80 -11.23 -4.80
CA LEU A 80 -4.05 -10.67 -4.29
C LEU A 80 -4.01 -10.50 -2.77
N GLU A 81 -3.41 -11.44 -2.04
CA GLU A 81 -3.23 -11.34 -0.59
C GLU A 81 -2.35 -10.14 -0.22
N ASN A 82 -1.20 -10.02 -0.87
CA ASN A 82 -0.27 -8.90 -0.68
C ASN A 82 -0.92 -7.56 -1.04
N LEU A 83 -1.73 -7.51 -2.10
CA LEU A 83 -2.46 -6.32 -2.49
C LEU A 83 -3.50 -5.93 -1.42
N GLY A 84 -4.24 -6.90 -0.88
CA GLY A 84 -5.18 -6.68 0.23
C GLY A 84 -4.50 -6.14 1.49
N GLN A 85 -3.37 -6.74 1.89
CA GLN A 85 -2.59 -6.27 3.04
C GLN A 85 -2.08 -4.84 2.84
N ARG A 86 -1.56 -4.52 1.65
CA ARG A 86 -1.11 -3.16 1.33
C ARG A 86 -2.24 -2.15 1.36
N LEU A 87 -3.42 -2.51 0.84
CA LEU A 87 -4.59 -1.65 0.87
C LEU A 87 -5.02 -1.34 2.30
N MET A 88 -5.04 -2.34 3.17
CA MET A 88 -5.34 -2.16 4.60
C MET A 88 -4.26 -1.29 5.28
N GLY A 89 -2.99 -1.51 5.00
CA GLY A 89 -1.92 -0.66 5.52
C GLY A 89 -2.04 0.80 5.08
N TYR A 90 -2.43 1.06 3.82
CA TYR A 90 -2.70 2.43 3.37
C TYR A 90 -3.89 3.05 4.08
N LYS A 91 -4.96 2.29 4.32
CA LYS A 91 -6.12 2.75 5.09
C LYS A 91 -5.71 3.19 6.49
N GLU A 92 -4.96 2.35 7.21
CA GLU A 92 -4.40 2.69 8.53
C GLU A 92 -3.52 3.94 8.45
N CYS A 93 -2.68 4.04 7.41
CA CYS A 93 -1.84 5.22 7.22
C CYS A 93 -2.67 6.51 7.06
N PHE A 94 -3.79 6.45 6.33
CA PHE A 94 -4.69 7.57 6.14
C PHE A 94 -5.46 7.93 7.41
N GLU A 95 -5.87 6.94 8.21
CA GLU A 95 -6.51 7.15 9.51
C GLU A 95 -5.55 7.86 10.48
N ILE A 96 -4.28 7.43 10.54
CA ILE A 96 -3.23 8.06 11.36
C ILE A 96 -2.90 9.47 10.87
N MET A 97 -2.83 9.67 9.54
CA MET A 97 -2.51 10.97 8.95
C MET A 97 -3.58 12.04 9.24
N GLY A 98 -4.86 11.65 9.32
CA GLY A 98 -5.98 12.57 9.50
C GLY A 98 -6.20 13.50 8.29
N LYS A 99 -7.22 14.38 8.39
CA LYS A 99 -7.63 15.25 7.26
C LYS A 99 -6.76 16.51 7.11
N ASP A 100 -6.16 16.98 8.20
CA ASP A 100 -5.51 18.30 8.26
C ASP A 100 -4.00 18.27 8.04
N ARG A 101 -3.40 17.07 8.00
CA ARG A 101 -1.95 16.89 7.90
C ARG A 101 -1.59 16.09 6.66
N ASN A 102 -0.45 16.46 6.08
CA ASN A 102 0.00 15.95 4.79
C ASN A 102 1.36 15.23 4.89
N SER A 103 1.76 14.86 6.12
CA SER A 103 3.03 14.24 6.45
C SER A 103 2.86 13.18 7.55
N TYR A 104 3.03 11.92 7.16
CA TYR A 104 2.88 10.74 8.02
C TYR A 104 3.81 10.74 9.25
N SER A 105 5.07 11.17 9.06
CA SER A 105 6.08 11.20 10.12
C SER A 105 5.84 12.22 11.25
N LYS A 106 4.83 13.09 11.12
CA LYS A 106 4.46 14.07 12.15
C LYS A 106 3.17 13.71 12.91
N THR A 107 2.54 12.61 12.50
CA THR A 107 1.25 12.13 13.04
C THR A 107 1.36 10.76 13.66
N ASP A 108 2.39 9.99 13.30
CA ASP A 108 2.70 8.72 13.91
C ASP A 108 3.15 8.92 15.38
N LEU A 109 2.36 8.41 16.32
CA LEU A 109 2.63 8.49 17.76
C LEU A 109 3.90 7.68 18.13
N GLU A 110 4.13 6.56 17.44
CA GLU A 110 5.27 5.65 17.62
C GLU A 110 6.56 6.19 16.98
N ALA A 111 6.46 7.15 16.05
CA ALA A 111 7.62 7.87 15.52
C ALA A 111 8.27 8.80 16.56
N THR A 112 7.68 8.94 17.75
CA THR A 112 8.32 9.53 18.94
C THR A 112 9.39 8.56 19.48
N PHE A 113 10.40 8.27 18.66
CA PHE A 113 11.62 7.57 19.06
C PHE A 113 12.52 8.43 19.95
N MET A 114 11.96 9.33 20.77
CA MET A 114 12.60 9.69 22.03
C MET A 114 12.27 8.56 23.00
N ARG A 115 12.98 7.44 22.83
CA ARG A 115 13.11 6.44 23.87
C ARG A 115 13.76 7.17 25.04
N MET A 116 12.95 7.70 25.97
CA MET A 116 13.44 8.30 27.20
C MET A 116 14.40 7.28 27.79
N LYS A 117 15.69 7.62 27.87
CA LYS A 117 16.60 6.83 28.67
C LYS A 117 16.07 6.98 30.10
N GLU A 118 15.69 5.86 30.70
CA GLU A 118 15.49 5.83 32.15
C GLU A 118 16.82 6.26 32.76
N ASP A 119 16.86 7.48 33.29
CA ASP A 119 18.05 7.97 33.97
C ASP A 119 18.21 7.10 35.22
N HIS A 120 19.23 6.23 35.22
CA HIS A 120 19.66 5.46 36.39
C HIS A 120 20.37 6.36 37.41
N MET A 121 19.84 7.56 37.66
CA MET A 121 20.34 8.54 38.63
C MET A 121 19.40 8.62 39.84
N LEU A 122 18.93 7.46 40.31
CA LEU A 122 18.47 7.32 41.69
C LEU A 122 19.69 6.98 42.55
N HIS A 123 20.27 8.03 43.15
CA HIS A 123 21.07 7.92 44.36
C HIS A 123 20.16 8.18 45.56
#